data_AF-A0A3N5X4E9-F1
#
_entry.id   AF-A0A3N5X4E9-F1
#
_cell.length_a   1.000
_cell.length_b   1.000
_cell.length_c   1.000
_cell.angle_alpha   90.00
_cell.angle_beta   90.00
_cell.angle_gamma   90.00
#
_symmetry.space_group_name_H-M   'P 1'
#
loop_
_entity.id
_entity.type
_entity.pdbx_description
1 polymer ?
#
loop_
_entity_poly.entity_id
_entity_poly.type
_entity_poly.pdbx_seq_one_letter_code
_entity_poly.pdbx_strand_id
1 'polypeptide(L)'
;MAGAPLYCTRCLFLLDLPADAPYLQTVCPKCSADLEYWLLPALFRPPSSGSPARSAEAGQAACFNHPGRQAVVECEGCGRFLCGVCDIEVRGRHWCPTCFETKRTESTLAPLPDRLTRYDRIALALTLLPMLFCCGPSLLTVPISLFIVIKYWNAPGSERASVRNTMLVSVILGVVQILFFIFFMYVVFAPPDYRGRMGV
;
A
#
# COMPACT_ATOMS: atom_id res chain seq x y z
N MET A 1 22.08 -4.16 -16.12
CA MET A 1 20.98 -3.26 -15.73
C MET A 1 21.29 -1.92 -16.37
N ALA A 2 20.46 -1.43 -17.28
CA ALA A 2 20.74 -0.16 -17.96
C ALA A 2 20.66 0.97 -16.93
N GLY A 3 21.74 1.74 -16.76
CA GLY A 3 21.78 2.88 -15.85
C GLY A 3 20.75 3.92 -16.27
N ALA A 4 20.00 4.47 -15.31
CA ALA A 4 19.17 5.63 -15.58
C ALA A 4 20.06 6.87 -15.71
N PRO A 5 19.90 7.72 -16.74
CA PRO A 5 20.71 8.94 -16.87
C PRO A 5 20.39 9.89 -15.71
N LEU A 6 21.38 10.13 -14.85
CA LEU A 6 21.26 11.06 -13.72
C LEU A 6 21.96 12.37 -14.09
N TYR A 7 21.40 13.49 -13.62
CA TYR A 7 21.96 14.81 -13.87
C TYR A 7 22.43 15.44 -12.57
N CYS A 8 23.54 16.18 -12.63
CA CYS A 8 23.95 17.04 -11.54
C CYS A 8 22.94 18.19 -11.37
N THR A 9 22.41 18.37 -10.17
CA THR A 9 21.44 19.43 -9.86
C THR A 9 22.03 20.84 -9.97
N ARG A 10 23.37 20.97 -9.89
CA ARG A 10 24.07 22.25 -9.95
C ARG A 10 24.50 22.66 -11.36
N CYS A 11 24.99 21.73 -12.17
CA CYS A 11 25.57 22.05 -13.48
C CYS A 11 24.92 21.30 -14.67
N LEU A 12 23.89 20.49 -14.40
CA LEU A 12 23.17 19.67 -15.38
C LEU A 12 24.06 18.72 -16.20
N PHE A 13 25.28 18.45 -15.72
CA PHE A 13 26.15 17.45 -16.32
C PHE A 13 25.52 16.05 -16.18
N LEU A 14 25.61 15.25 -17.23
CA LEU A 14 25.14 13.87 -17.24
C LEU A 14 26.14 12.99 -16.48
N LEU A 15 25.67 12.31 -15.43
CA LEU A 15 26.45 11.36 -14.67
C LEU A 15 26.03 9.95 -15.07
N ASP A 16 27.02 9.12 -15.40
CA ASP A 16 26.86 7.69 -15.61
C ASP A 16 27.22 6.99 -14.29
N LEU A 17 26.22 6.68 -13.49
CA LEU A 17 26.39 6.12 -12.15
C LEU A 17 25.91 4.67 -12.12
N PRO A 18 26.65 3.75 -11.46
CA PRO A 18 26.16 2.41 -11.22
C PRO A 18 24.90 2.49 -10.36
N ALA A 19 23.82 1.88 -10.85
CA ALA A 19 22.51 1.84 -10.21
C ALA A 19 22.36 0.59 -9.32
N ASP A 20 23.39 0.28 -8.55
CA ASP A 20 23.51 -0.93 -7.74
C ASP A 20 23.00 -0.74 -6.30
N ALA A 21 22.88 0.51 -5.84
CA ALA A 21 22.41 0.85 -4.50
C ALA A 21 21.20 1.80 -4.50
N PRO A 22 20.27 1.69 -3.53
CA PRO A 22 19.14 2.61 -3.36
C PRO A 22 19.57 4.01 -2.88
N TYR A 23 20.80 4.13 -2.41
CA TYR A 23 21.41 5.38 -1.96
C TYR A 23 22.81 5.49 -2.54
N LEU A 24 23.14 6.65 -3.10
CA LEU A 24 24.44 6.91 -3.72
C LEU A 24 24.91 8.32 -3.38
N GLN A 25 26.13 8.41 -2.85
CA GLN A 25 26.86 9.67 -2.70
C GLN A 25 27.99 9.72 -3.71
N THR A 26 28.12 10.84 -4.42
CA THR A 26 29.17 11.03 -5.42
C THR A 26 29.50 12.51 -5.55
N VAL A 27 30.68 12.81 -6.10
CA VAL A 27 31.11 14.18 -6.39
C VAL A 27 30.99 14.42 -7.89
N CYS A 28 30.41 15.55 -8.29
CA CYS A 28 30.33 15.90 -9.70
C CYS A 28 31.73 16.15 -10.29
N PRO A 29 32.14 15.45 -11.38
CA PRO A 29 33.46 15.64 -11.98
C PRO A 29 33.62 17.03 -12.63
N LYS A 30 32.51 17.71 -12.95
CA LYS A 30 32.53 19.01 -13.63
C LYS A 30 32.52 20.20 -12.67
N CYS A 31 31.69 20.16 -11.63
CA CYS A 31 31.47 21.30 -10.74
C CYS A 31 31.85 21.05 -9.28
N SER A 32 32.43 19.87 -8.99
CA SER A 32 32.88 19.44 -7.66
C SER A 32 31.82 19.61 -6.56
N ALA A 33 30.55 19.53 -6.91
CA ALA A 33 29.46 19.54 -5.96
C ALA A 33 29.28 18.14 -5.37
N ASP A 34 29.09 18.07 -4.06
CA ASP A 34 28.66 16.85 -3.37
C ASP A 34 27.20 16.58 -3.73
N LEU A 35 26.93 15.39 -4.23
CA LEU A 35 25.61 14.96 -4.70
C LEU A 35 25.16 13.74 -3.91
N GLU A 36 23.93 13.79 -3.44
CA GLU A 36 23.25 12.65 -2.81
C GLU A 36 22.03 12.26 -3.63
N TYR A 37 21.95 10.98 -4.00
CA TYR A 37 20.85 10.42 -4.76
C TYR A 37 20.14 9.33 -3.94
N TRP A 38 18.82 9.42 -3.89
CA TRP A 38 17.94 8.37 -3.41
C TRP A 38 17.23 7.75 -4.60
N LEU A 39 17.65 6.55 -4.99
CA LEU A 39 17.17 5.87 -6.18
C LEU A 39 15.94 5.03 -5.82
N LEU A 40 14.76 5.47 -6.26
CA LEU A 40 13.54 4.70 -6.10
C LEU A 40 13.50 3.56 -7.13
N PRO A 41 13.05 2.35 -6.77
CA PRO A 41 12.91 1.23 -7.72
C PRO A 41 12.06 1.55 -8.95
N ALA A 42 11.14 2.52 -8.82
CA ALA A 42 10.31 3.00 -9.92
C ALA A 42 11.12 3.62 -11.07
N LEU A 43 12.31 4.17 -10.80
CA LEU A 43 13.18 4.78 -11.81
C LEU A 43 13.66 3.76 -12.87
N PHE A 44 13.83 2.50 -12.48
CA PHE A 44 14.31 1.43 -13.36
C PHE A 44 13.17 0.65 -14.02
N ARG A 45 11.93 0.93 -13.65
CA ARG A 45 10.77 0.33 -14.30
C ARG A 45 10.66 0.96 -15.69
N PRO A 46 10.55 0.17 -16.79
CA PRO A 46 10.28 0.75 -18.09
C PRO A 46 9.00 1.59 -18.00
N PRO A 47 8.96 2.77 -18.65
CA PRO A 47 7.76 3.58 -18.63
C PRO A 47 6.60 2.72 -19.10
N SER A 48 5.57 2.59 -18.26
CA SER A 48 4.34 1.95 -18.70
C SER A 48 3.83 2.72 -19.90
N SER A 49 3.45 2.01 -20.97
CA SER A 49 2.78 2.58 -22.14
C SER A 49 1.39 3.10 -21.76
N GLY A 50 1.34 4.16 -20.96
CA GLY A 50 0.13 4.95 -20.80
C GLY A 50 -0.21 5.56 -22.15
N SER A 51 -1.51 5.71 -22.43
CA SER A 51 -1.97 6.32 -23.68
C SER A 51 -1.36 7.72 -23.80
N PRO A 52 -0.47 7.99 -24.78
CA PRO A 52 0.14 9.30 -24.91
C PRO A 52 -0.95 10.32 -25.22
N ALA A 53 -0.90 11.47 -24.55
CA ALA A 53 -1.77 12.58 -24.90
C ALA A 53 -1.48 13.01 -26.34
N ARG A 54 -2.46 12.83 -27.24
CA ARG A 54 -2.38 13.31 -28.62
C ARG A 54 -2.49 14.83 -28.65
N SER A 55 -1.76 15.47 -29.54
CA SER A 55 -1.88 16.91 -29.80
C SER A 55 -3.19 17.21 -30.52
N ALA A 56 -3.84 18.32 -30.20
CA ALA A 56 -5.02 18.78 -30.94
C ALA A 56 -4.59 19.36 -32.29
N GLU A 57 -5.14 18.85 -33.39
CA GLU A 57 -4.96 19.44 -34.72
C GLU A 57 -6.07 20.45 -35.04
N ALA A 58 -5.89 21.24 -36.10
CA ALA A 58 -6.88 22.22 -36.54
C ALA A 58 -8.22 21.53 -36.84
N GLY A 59 -9.30 21.99 -36.19
CA GLY A 59 -10.64 21.41 -36.34
C GLY A 59 -10.98 20.31 -35.34
N GLN A 60 -10.06 19.89 -34.48
CA GLN A 60 -10.32 18.94 -33.40
C GLN A 60 -10.69 19.65 -32.10
N ALA A 61 -11.54 19.00 -31.29
CA ALA A 61 -11.84 19.48 -29.95
C ALA A 61 -10.57 19.39 -29.07
N ALA A 62 -10.27 20.47 -28.36
CA ALA A 62 -9.15 20.54 -27.43
C ALA A 62 -9.61 20.36 -25.98
N CYS A 63 -8.71 19.89 -25.13
CA CYS A 63 -8.99 19.76 -23.70
C CYS A 63 -9.11 21.14 -23.04
N PHE A 64 -10.14 21.30 -22.20
CA PHE A 64 -10.38 22.53 -21.44
C PHE A 64 -9.18 22.95 -20.57
N ASN A 65 -8.48 21.99 -19.96
CA ASN A 65 -7.31 22.27 -19.11
C ASN A 65 -6.00 22.43 -19.90
N HIS A 66 -5.95 21.86 -21.10
CA HIS A 66 -4.74 21.80 -21.93
C HIS A 66 -5.10 22.04 -23.41
N PRO A 67 -5.08 23.29 -23.88
CA PRO A 67 -5.57 23.63 -25.22
C PRO A 67 -4.75 22.99 -26.35
N GLY A 68 -3.50 22.60 -26.09
CA GLY A 68 -2.66 21.89 -27.08
C GLY A 68 -2.95 20.39 -27.20
N ARG A 69 -3.86 19.81 -26.41
CA ARG A 69 -4.12 18.37 -26.36
C ARG A 69 -5.51 18.04 -26.89
N GLN A 70 -5.58 16.99 -27.70
CA GLN A 70 -6.83 16.47 -28.24
C GLN A 70 -7.74 16.00 -27.10
N ALA A 71 -9.00 16.42 -27.15
CA ALA A 71 -10.03 15.89 -26.30
C ALA A 71 -10.47 14.51 -26.78
N VAL A 72 -10.57 13.57 -25.84
CA VAL A 72 -10.98 12.18 -26.11
C VAL A 72 -12.35 11.86 -25.52
N VAL A 73 -12.76 12.58 -24.48
CA VAL A 73 -14.03 12.35 -23.77
C VAL A 73 -14.57 13.67 -23.20
N GLU A 74 -15.87 13.70 -22.91
CA GLU A 74 -16.54 14.79 -22.21
C GLU A 74 -16.77 14.45 -20.73
N CYS A 75 -16.69 15.45 -19.86
CA CYS A 75 -16.99 15.28 -18.44
C CYS A 75 -18.49 15.13 -18.22
N GLU A 76 -18.94 14.06 -17.57
CA GLU A 76 -20.36 13.85 -17.25
C GLU A 76 -20.91 14.86 -16.23
N GLY A 77 -20.05 15.52 -15.45
CA GLY A 77 -20.46 16.49 -14.44
C GLY A 77 -20.70 17.90 -14.98
N CYS A 78 -19.87 18.36 -15.92
CA CYS A 78 -19.91 19.75 -16.41
C CYS A 78 -19.86 19.90 -17.93
N GLY A 79 -19.81 18.80 -18.69
CA GLY A 79 -19.77 18.79 -20.16
C GLY A 79 -18.46 19.27 -20.79
N ARG A 80 -17.41 19.53 -19.98
CA ARG A 80 -16.11 20.00 -20.51
C ARG A 80 -15.37 18.87 -21.22
N PHE A 81 -14.67 19.21 -22.31
CA PHE A 81 -13.81 18.30 -23.06
C PHE A 81 -12.49 17.99 -22.31
N LEU A 82 -12.15 16.71 -22.21
CA LEU A 82 -11.00 16.17 -21.47
C LEU A 82 -10.04 15.43 -22.39
N CYS A 83 -8.73 15.64 -22.21
CA CYS A 83 -7.72 14.77 -22.79
C CYS A 83 -7.56 13.50 -21.93
N GLY A 84 -6.95 12.45 -22.46
CA GLY A 84 -6.77 11.18 -21.73
C GLY A 84 -5.94 11.27 -20.44
N VAL A 85 -5.29 12.41 -20.16
CA VAL A 85 -4.60 12.65 -18.88
C VAL A 85 -5.50 13.35 -17.86
N CYS A 86 -6.46 14.15 -18.31
CA CYS A 86 -7.41 14.85 -17.45
C CYS A 86 -8.68 14.03 -17.18
N ASP A 87 -8.84 12.91 -17.87
CA ASP A 87 -9.95 11.99 -17.68
C ASP A 87 -9.73 11.13 -16.44
N ILE A 88 -10.61 11.29 -15.45
CA ILE A 88 -10.65 10.46 -14.24
C ILE A 88 -11.84 9.51 -14.39
N GLU A 89 -11.54 8.27 -14.77
CA GLU A 89 -12.55 7.22 -14.89
C GLU A 89 -12.87 6.61 -13.52
N VAL A 90 -14.13 6.69 -13.09
CA VAL A 90 -14.61 6.07 -11.85
C VAL A 90 -15.90 5.32 -12.13
N ARG A 91 -15.85 3.99 -12.03
CA ARG A 91 -16.99 3.09 -12.30
C ARG A 91 -17.57 3.28 -13.72
N GLY A 92 -16.70 3.46 -14.71
CA GLY A 92 -17.10 3.66 -16.11
C GLY A 92 -17.68 5.04 -16.40
N ARG A 93 -17.53 6.00 -15.49
CA ARG A 93 -17.91 7.41 -15.70
C ARG A 93 -16.70 8.31 -15.78
N HIS A 94 -16.76 9.30 -16.65
CA HIS A 94 -15.65 10.20 -16.94
C HIS A 94 -15.81 11.56 -16.25
N TRP A 95 -14.86 11.91 -15.40
CA TRP A 95 -14.91 13.13 -14.59
C TRP A 95 -13.69 14.01 -14.81
N CYS A 96 -13.90 15.33 -14.83
CA CYS A 96 -12.80 16.29 -14.77
C CYS A 96 -12.29 16.44 -13.33
N PRO A 97 -11.03 16.87 -13.12
CA PRO A 97 -10.45 16.99 -11.78
C PRO A 97 -11.28 17.86 -10.83
N THR A 98 -11.81 18.97 -11.31
CA THR A 98 -12.62 19.88 -10.50
C THR A 98 -13.95 19.26 -10.08
N CYS A 99 -14.66 18.59 -11.00
CA CYS A 99 -15.93 17.92 -10.65
C CYS A 99 -15.69 16.70 -9.75
N PHE A 100 -14.60 15.99 -9.96
CA PHE A 100 -14.22 14.86 -9.11
C PHE A 100 -13.96 15.29 -7.67
N GLU A 101 -13.23 16.39 -7.44
CA GLU A 101 -12.98 16.93 -6.10
C GLU A 101 -14.26 17.40 -5.40
N THR A 102 -15.14 18.11 -6.11
CA THR A 102 -16.44 18.55 -5.57
C THR A 102 -17.29 17.34 -5.18
N LYS A 103 -17.42 16.36 -6.06
CA LYS A 103 -18.25 15.17 -5.84
C LYS A 103 -17.66 14.19 -4.82
N ARG A 104 -16.33 14.16 -4.67
CA ARG A 104 -15.65 13.42 -3.59
C ARG A 104 -16.01 14.01 -2.23
N THR A 105 -16.03 15.33 -2.10
CA THR A 105 -16.37 16.03 -0.86
C THR A 105 -17.85 15.89 -0.50
N GLU A 106 -18.72 15.91 -1.51
CA GLU A 106 -20.18 15.72 -1.35
C GLU A 106 -20.60 14.25 -1.08
N SER A 107 -19.66 13.30 -0.96
CA SER A 107 -19.91 11.86 -0.70
C SER A 107 -20.82 11.13 -1.71
N THR A 108 -21.16 11.76 -2.84
CA THR A 108 -22.05 11.18 -3.86
C THR A 108 -21.31 10.19 -4.78
N LEU A 109 -20.00 10.36 -4.92
CA LEU A 109 -19.13 9.30 -5.43
C LEU A 109 -18.88 8.32 -4.28
N ALA A 110 -19.17 7.03 -4.51
CA ALA A 110 -18.98 5.98 -3.51
C ALA A 110 -17.66 6.17 -2.77
N PRO A 111 -17.65 6.06 -1.43
CA PRO A 111 -16.55 6.55 -0.61
C PRO A 111 -15.27 5.82 -1.03
N LEU A 112 -14.39 6.50 -1.77
CA LEU A 112 -12.99 6.12 -1.78
C LEU A 112 -12.52 6.31 -0.35
N PRO A 113 -12.17 5.24 0.37
CA PRO A 113 -11.80 5.36 1.77
C PRO A 113 -10.54 6.21 1.85
N ASP A 114 -10.67 7.42 2.39
CA ASP A 114 -9.55 8.34 2.62
C ASP A 114 -8.53 7.74 3.61
N ARG A 115 -8.98 6.76 4.41
CA ARG A 115 -8.16 5.93 5.29
C ARG A 115 -8.48 4.46 5.08
N LEU A 116 -7.46 3.68 4.72
CA LEU A 116 -7.50 2.22 4.74
C LEU A 116 -6.91 1.76 6.08
N THR A 117 -7.75 1.23 6.95
CA THR A 117 -7.32 0.63 8.23
C THR A 117 -6.65 -0.72 7.97
N ARG A 118 -5.44 -0.88 8.52
CA ARG A 118 -4.65 -2.11 8.38
C ARG A 118 -4.98 -3.12 9.47
N TYR A 119 -6.08 -3.85 9.27
CA TYR A 119 -6.55 -4.89 10.19
C TYR A 119 -5.52 -6.03 10.37
N ASP A 120 -4.68 -6.29 9.38
CA ASP A 120 -3.58 -7.27 9.44
C ASP A 120 -2.58 -6.94 10.56
N ARG A 121 -2.14 -5.69 10.66
CA ARG A 121 -1.21 -5.26 11.72
C ARG A 121 -1.87 -5.22 13.09
N ILE A 122 -3.14 -4.83 13.17
CA ILE A 122 -3.88 -4.83 14.42
C ILE A 122 -4.01 -6.26 14.96
N ALA A 123 -4.41 -7.21 14.10
CA ALA A 123 -4.53 -8.62 14.46
C ALA A 123 -3.19 -9.20 14.92
N LEU A 124 -2.11 -8.99 14.16
CA LEU A 124 -0.79 -9.49 14.50
C LEU A 124 -0.23 -8.87 15.79
N ALA A 125 -0.45 -7.58 16.02
CA ALA A 125 -0.07 -6.92 17.26
C ALA A 125 -0.83 -7.49 18.46
N LEU A 126 -2.14 -7.73 18.33
CA LEU A 126 -2.97 -8.35 19.36
C LEU A 126 -2.54 -9.79 19.68
N THR A 127 -2.07 -10.56 18.69
CA THR A 127 -1.55 -11.91 18.90
C THR A 127 -0.17 -11.90 19.56
N LEU A 128 0.71 -10.96 19.23
CA LEU A 128 2.05 -10.88 19.82
C LEU A 128 2.09 -10.26 21.22
N LEU A 129 1.17 -9.35 21.52
CA LEU A 129 1.10 -8.66 22.82
C LEU A 129 1.09 -9.62 24.04
N PRO A 130 0.27 -10.68 24.08
CA PRO A 130 0.29 -11.64 25.18
C PRO A 130 1.56 -12.49 25.27
N MET A 131 2.35 -12.61 24.18
CA MET A 131 3.65 -13.28 24.23
C MET A 131 4.69 -12.43 24.99
N LEU A 132 4.54 -11.10 24.97
CA LEU A 132 5.40 -10.17 25.69
C LEU A 132 5.07 -10.11 27.19
N PHE A 133 3.79 -10.25 27.53
CA PHE A 133 3.29 -10.18 28.91
C PHE A 133 2.83 -11.57 29.38
N CYS A 134 3.81 -12.44 29.64
CA CYS A 134 3.77 -13.87 30.02
C CYS A 134 2.44 -14.46 30.55
N CYS A 135 1.65 -13.76 31.37
CA CYS A 135 0.43 -14.33 31.96
C CYS A 135 -0.81 -13.42 31.96
N GLY A 136 -0.70 -12.14 31.57
CA GLY A 136 -1.75 -11.15 31.89
C GLY A 136 -2.90 -11.06 30.88
N PRO A 137 -2.64 -10.75 29.60
CA PRO A 137 -3.70 -10.39 28.66
C PRO A 137 -4.10 -11.51 27.67
N SER A 138 -3.46 -12.69 27.73
CA SER A 138 -3.65 -13.77 26.74
C SER A 138 -5.10 -14.25 26.61
N LEU A 139 -5.84 -14.32 27.73
CA LEU A 139 -7.21 -14.82 27.75
C LEU A 139 -8.20 -13.90 26.99
N LEU A 140 -7.91 -12.61 26.91
CA LEU A 140 -8.78 -11.60 26.27
C LEU A 140 -8.28 -11.22 24.87
N THR A 141 -6.98 -11.08 24.69
CA THR A 141 -6.38 -10.58 23.45
C THR A 141 -6.51 -11.58 22.29
N VAL A 142 -6.37 -12.87 22.56
CA VAL A 142 -6.46 -13.91 21.54
C VAL A 142 -7.86 -14.05 20.94
N PRO A 143 -8.97 -14.17 21.70
CA PRO A 143 -10.31 -14.23 21.12
C PRO A 143 -10.67 -12.93 20.38
N ILE A 144 -10.23 -11.77 20.86
CA ILE A 144 -10.43 -10.48 20.17
C ILE A 144 -9.69 -10.50 18.82
N SER A 145 -8.45 -10.98 18.78
CA SER A 145 -7.68 -11.08 17.54
C SER A 145 -8.37 -11.99 16.51
N LEU A 146 -8.89 -13.14 16.95
CA LEU A 146 -9.58 -14.11 16.09
C LEU A 146 -10.90 -13.54 15.55
N PHE A 147 -11.66 -12.83 16.39
CA PHE A 147 -12.88 -12.15 15.99
C PHE A 147 -12.63 -11.09 14.92
N ILE A 148 -11.57 -10.29 15.06
CA ILE A 148 -11.18 -9.28 14.06
C ILE A 148 -10.84 -9.95 12.73
N VAL A 149 -10.07 -11.04 12.75
CA VAL A 149 -9.71 -11.73 11.50
C VAL A 149 -10.94 -12.31 10.80
N ILE A 150 -11.85 -12.96 11.54
CA ILE A 150 -13.08 -13.54 10.96
C ILE A 150 -13.99 -12.44 10.39
N LYS A 151 -14.21 -11.36 11.14
CA LYS A 151 -15.10 -10.27 10.73
C LYS A 151 -14.56 -9.46 9.55
N TYR A 152 -13.24 -9.22 9.53
CA TYR A 152 -12.60 -8.38 8.52
C TYR A 152 -11.86 -9.18 7.44
N TRP A 153 -12.14 -10.49 7.29
CA TRP A 153 -11.55 -11.34 6.25
C TRP A 153 -11.82 -10.85 4.83
N ASN A 154 -13.03 -10.33 4.60
CA ASN A 154 -13.49 -9.81 3.30
C ASN A 154 -13.47 -8.28 3.22
N ALA A 155 -12.92 -7.59 4.23
CA ALA A 155 -12.82 -6.14 4.18
C ALA A 155 -11.84 -5.73 3.05
N PRO A 156 -12.07 -4.60 2.35
CA PRO A 156 -11.15 -4.09 1.33
C PRO A 156 -9.84 -3.64 2.01
N GLY A 157 -8.96 -4.61 2.27
CA GLY A 157 -7.58 -4.38 2.68
C GLY A 157 -6.74 -3.96 1.49
N SER A 158 -5.62 -3.29 1.75
CA SER A 158 -4.69 -2.86 0.70
C SER A 158 -4.35 -4.01 -0.27
N GLU A 159 -4.32 -3.73 -1.57
CA GLU A 159 -4.10 -4.66 -2.71
C GLU A 159 -2.79 -5.49 -2.67
N ARG A 160 -2.04 -5.45 -1.57
CA ARG A 160 -0.84 -6.27 -1.39
C ARG A 160 -1.22 -7.70 -1.01
N ALA A 161 -0.77 -8.67 -1.80
CA ALA A 161 -0.91 -10.11 -1.50
C ALA A 161 -0.44 -10.49 -0.07
N SER A 162 0.52 -9.74 0.48
CA SER A 162 1.07 -9.93 1.83
C SER A 162 0.04 -9.79 2.97
N VAL A 163 -1.06 -9.05 2.77
CA VAL A 163 -2.09 -8.83 3.81
C VAL A 163 -2.77 -10.14 4.19
N ARG A 164 -3.10 -10.98 3.21
CA ARG A 164 -3.72 -12.30 3.44
C ARG A 164 -2.77 -13.25 4.16
N ASN A 165 -1.50 -13.29 3.77
CA ASN A 165 -0.50 -14.12 4.43
C ASN A 165 -0.32 -13.69 5.90
N THR A 166 -0.32 -12.38 6.16
CA THR A 166 -0.19 -11.85 7.53
C THR A 166 -1.38 -12.22 8.40
N MET A 167 -2.61 -12.18 7.88
CA MET A 167 -3.81 -12.65 8.60
C MET A 167 -3.78 -14.15 8.88
N LEU A 168 -3.28 -14.96 7.94
CA LEU A 168 -3.14 -16.40 8.14
C LEU A 168 -2.12 -16.71 9.25
N VAL A 169 -0.99 -15.99 9.26
CA VAL A 169 0.03 -16.11 10.31
C VAL A 169 -0.55 -15.75 11.69
N SER A 170 -1.33 -14.67 11.80
CA SER A 170 -1.94 -14.30 13.09
C SER A 170 -2.93 -15.34 13.60
N VAL A 171 -3.69 -15.99 12.72
CA VAL A 171 -4.59 -17.11 13.10
C VAL A 171 -3.80 -18.30 13.62
N ILE A 172 -2.77 -18.75 12.89
CA ILE A 172 -1.94 -19.89 13.30
C ILE A 172 -1.30 -19.64 14.67
N LEU A 173 -0.70 -18.46 14.86
CA LEU A 173 -0.10 -18.07 16.13
C LEU A 173 -1.13 -18.02 17.27
N GLY A 174 -2.32 -17.47 17.02
CA GLY A 174 -3.39 -17.42 18.02
C GLY A 174 -3.87 -18.81 18.46
N VAL A 175 -4.04 -19.74 17.51
CA VAL A 175 -4.43 -21.13 17.81
C VAL A 175 -3.35 -21.83 18.65
N VAL A 176 -2.08 -21.69 18.27
CA VAL A 176 -0.96 -22.25 19.03
C VAL A 176 -0.93 -21.70 20.46
N GLN A 177 -1.21 -20.41 20.63
CA GLN A 177 -1.23 -19.77 21.94
C GLN A 177 -2.38 -20.26 22.84
N ILE A 178 -3.57 -20.50 22.27
CA ILE A 178 -4.69 -21.12 23.00
C ILE A 178 -4.31 -22.52 23.46
N LEU A 179 -3.76 -23.34 22.55
CA LEU A 179 -3.35 -24.71 22.87
C LEU A 179 -2.26 -24.74 23.95
N PHE A 180 -1.27 -23.85 23.86
CA PHE A 180 -0.23 -23.69 24.87
C PHE A 180 -0.81 -23.32 26.24
N PHE A 181 -1.77 -22.38 26.29
CA PHE A 181 -2.41 -21.98 27.53
C PHE A 181 -3.26 -23.09 28.16
N ILE A 182 -4.02 -23.83 27.35
CA ILE A 182 -4.79 -25.00 27.80
C ILE A 182 -3.85 -26.07 28.38
N PHE A 183 -2.74 -26.36 27.68
CA PHE A 183 -1.73 -27.30 28.15
C PHE A 183 -1.08 -26.84 29.45
N PHE A 184 -0.70 -25.56 29.55
CA PHE A 184 -0.13 -24.98 30.76
C PHE A 184 -1.10 -25.07 31.94
N MET A 185 -2.38 -24.74 31.74
CA MET A 185 -3.41 -24.90 32.76
C MET A 185 -3.58 -26.35 33.18
N TYR A 186 -3.57 -27.29 32.24
CA TYR A 186 -3.62 -28.72 32.56
C TYR A 186 -2.42 -29.15 33.42
N VAL A 187 -1.19 -28.77 33.07
CA VAL A 187 0.01 -29.15 33.84
C VAL A 187 0.04 -28.55 35.25
N VAL A 188 -0.44 -27.31 35.41
CA VAL A 188 -0.44 -26.57 36.68
C VAL A 188 -1.59 -26.99 37.60
N PHE A 189 -2.81 -27.09 37.07
CA PHE A 189 -4.01 -27.32 37.89
C PHE A 189 -4.36 -28.76 38.07
N ALA A 190 -3.81 -29.66 37.28
CA ALA A 190 -4.20 -31.02 37.45
C ALA A 190 -3.60 -31.54 38.82
N PRO A 191 -4.39 -32.28 39.62
CA PRO A 191 -3.97 -32.89 40.89
C PRO A 191 -2.80 -33.91 40.78
N PRO A 192 -1.88 -33.99 41.75
CA PRO A 192 -0.69 -34.87 41.69
C PRO A 192 -0.95 -36.37 41.40
N ASP A 193 -2.17 -36.89 41.60
CA ASP A 193 -2.52 -38.31 41.45
C ASP A 193 -2.53 -38.87 40.01
N TYR A 194 -2.51 -38.06 38.94
CA TYR A 194 -2.33 -38.58 37.56
C TYR A 194 -0.89 -38.52 37.06
N ARG A 195 0.04 -37.82 37.76
CA ARG A 195 1.46 -37.79 37.34
C ARG A 195 2.08 -39.19 37.40
N GLY A 196 1.64 -40.03 38.34
CA GLY A 196 2.12 -41.41 38.49
C GLY A 196 1.65 -42.42 37.43
N ARG A 197 0.60 -42.12 36.63
CA ARG A 197 0.09 -43.05 35.60
C ARG A 197 0.64 -42.82 34.19
N MET A 198 1.33 -41.72 33.93
CA MET A 198 1.90 -41.42 32.60
C MET A 198 3.43 -41.48 32.54
N GLY A 199 4.11 -41.92 33.60
CA GLY A 199 5.54 -42.26 33.54
C GLY A 199 6.44 -41.12 33.04
N VAL A 200 6.25 -39.91 33.58
CA VAL A 200 7.19 -38.78 33.46
C VAL A 200 7.81 -38.52 34.82
#